data_AF-A0A4P9YVK9-F1
#
_entry.id   AF-A0A4P9YVK9-F1
#
_cell.length_a   1.000
_cell.length_b   1.000
_cell.length_c   1.000
_cell.angle_alpha   90.00
_cell.angle_beta   90.00
_cell.angle_gamma   90.00
#
_symmetry.space_group_name_H-M   'P 1'
#
loop_
_entity.id
_entity.type
_entity.pdbx_description
1 polymer ?
#
loop_
_entity_poly.entity_id
_entity_poly.type
_entity_poly.pdbx_seq_one_letter_code
_entity_poly.pdbx_strand_id
1 'polypeptide(L)'
;MPPGKIDYSKLTHINYAFALVDTKTYAPTIQTASTLAEVVKHAHRHNVRVAVSIGGWSGSGPFSAMAADPSKRRRFVQQTRDFVAKHNLDGVDIDWEYPGRETNGVAGRKDDSSNFLQLLRELRSQLPKSKYISAAVRVEPFDGPNGPMKDVSAFAGPLSFVQVMAYDVYGAWSSTTGPNAPFDPVKGGTEPPVSFTTAAKAWTNAKFPRDKIVMGLAFYGRSAVAASALKPSSMYG
;
A
#
# COMPACT_ATOMS: atom_id res chain seq x y z
N MET A 1 -15.85 -12.27 -4.22
CA MET A 1 -16.14 -12.74 -5.59
C MET A 1 -15.23 -13.93 -5.89
N PRO A 2 -15.76 -15.08 -6.36
CA PRO A 2 -14.93 -16.23 -6.71
C PRO A 2 -13.91 -15.90 -7.82
N PRO A 3 -12.69 -16.47 -7.82
CA PRO A 3 -11.66 -16.17 -8.81
C PRO A 3 -12.14 -16.31 -10.26
N GLY A 4 -12.90 -17.36 -10.57
CA GLY A 4 -13.44 -17.61 -11.92
C GLY A 4 -14.50 -16.63 -12.40
N LYS A 5 -14.91 -15.65 -11.58
CA LYS A 5 -15.88 -14.60 -11.94
C LYS A 5 -15.24 -13.22 -12.12
N ILE A 6 -13.93 -13.09 -11.92
CA ILE A 6 -13.19 -11.86 -12.20
C ILE A 6 -13.16 -11.62 -13.71
N ASP A 7 -13.49 -10.41 -14.14
CA ASP A 7 -13.32 -9.97 -15.53
C ASP A 7 -11.86 -9.53 -15.76
N TYR A 8 -11.01 -10.49 -16.10
CA TYR A 8 -9.57 -10.27 -16.29
C TYR A 8 -9.25 -9.36 -17.49
N SER A 9 -10.17 -9.17 -18.44
CA SER A 9 -9.96 -8.30 -19.61
C SER A 9 -9.80 -6.81 -19.23
N LYS A 10 -10.25 -6.43 -18.03
CA LYS A 10 -10.19 -5.07 -17.49
C LYS A 10 -8.96 -4.81 -16.62
N LEU A 11 -8.08 -5.81 -16.45
CA LEU A 11 -6.98 -5.77 -15.49
C LEU A 11 -5.64 -5.94 -16.19
N THR A 12 -4.61 -5.28 -15.66
CA THR A 12 -3.21 -5.55 -16.04
C THR A 12 -2.45 -6.23 -14.91
N HIS A 13 -2.81 -5.91 -13.67
CA HIS A 13 -2.20 -6.42 -12.45
C HIS A 13 -3.28 -6.77 -11.42
N ILE A 14 -2.98 -7.75 -10.57
CA ILE A 14 -3.75 -8.11 -9.38
C ILE A 14 -2.79 -8.17 -8.19
N ASN A 15 -3.13 -7.49 -7.11
CA ASN A 15 -2.51 -7.71 -5.81
C ASN A 15 -3.42 -8.62 -5.00
N TYR A 16 -2.95 -9.82 -4.68
CA TYR A 16 -3.65 -10.75 -3.81
C TYR A 16 -3.43 -10.33 -2.35
N ALA A 17 -4.44 -9.69 -1.78
CA ALA A 17 -4.42 -9.15 -0.43
C ALA A 17 -5.09 -10.13 0.57
N PHE A 18 -4.52 -10.46 1.73
CA PHE A 18 -3.15 -10.16 2.17
C PHE A 18 -2.43 -11.43 2.62
N ALA A 19 -1.11 -11.44 2.43
CA ALA A 19 -0.23 -12.26 3.23
C ALA A 19 0.20 -11.49 4.48
N LEU A 20 0.27 -12.18 5.61
CA LEU A 20 0.75 -11.62 6.88
C LEU A 20 2.16 -12.13 7.18
N VAL A 21 2.96 -11.31 7.86
CA VAL A 21 4.32 -11.69 8.26
C VAL A 21 4.27 -12.53 9.53
N ASP A 22 4.68 -13.80 9.44
CA ASP A 22 4.88 -14.64 10.62
C ASP A 22 6.04 -14.08 11.47
N THR A 23 5.78 -13.78 12.74
CA THR A 23 6.74 -13.04 13.58
C THR A 23 7.93 -13.87 14.05
N LYS A 24 7.89 -15.19 13.89
CA LYS A 24 8.98 -16.11 14.27
C LYS A 24 9.91 -16.40 13.10
N THR A 25 9.33 -16.61 11.93
CA THR A 25 10.04 -17.04 10.72
C THR A 25 10.27 -15.92 9.72
N TYR A 26 9.51 -14.82 9.84
CA TYR A 26 9.39 -13.72 8.88
C TYR A 26 8.88 -14.15 7.50
N ALA A 27 8.22 -15.31 7.42
CA ALA A 27 7.63 -15.76 6.18
C ALA A 27 6.27 -15.07 5.92
N PRO A 28 5.97 -14.73 4.65
CA PRO A 28 4.60 -14.39 4.27
C PRO A 28 3.71 -15.62 4.42
N THR A 29 2.55 -15.44 5.05
CA THR A 29 1.58 -16.51 5.29
C THR A 29 0.20 -16.11 4.78
N ILE A 30 -0.49 -17.06 4.15
CA ILE A 30 -1.87 -16.90 3.69
C ILE A 30 -2.69 -18.12 4.14
N GLN A 31 -3.97 -17.88 4.46
CA GLN A 31 -4.90 -18.96 4.80
C GLN A 31 -5.58 -19.56 3.55
N THR A 32 -5.50 -18.86 2.41
CA THR A 32 -6.29 -19.12 1.20
C THR A 32 -5.41 -19.53 0.01
N ALA A 33 -4.45 -20.44 0.23
CA ALA A 33 -3.48 -20.84 -0.79
C ALA A 33 -4.11 -21.46 -2.05
N SER A 34 -5.20 -22.22 -1.92
CA SER A 34 -5.96 -22.76 -3.06
C SER A 34 -6.57 -21.64 -3.91
N THR A 35 -7.15 -20.63 -3.27
CA THR A 35 -7.72 -19.46 -3.93
C THR A 35 -6.65 -18.64 -4.65
N LEU A 36 -5.47 -18.43 -4.02
CA LEU A 36 -4.34 -17.79 -4.70
C LEU A 36 -3.93 -18.56 -5.96
N ALA A 37 -3.84 -19.89 -5.88
CA ALA A 37 -3.49 -20.73 -7.04
C ALA A 37 -4.52 -20.60 -8.18
N GLU A 38 -5.81 -20.54 -7.87
CA GLU A 38 -6.85 -20.27 -8.86
C GLU A 38 -6.72 -18.88 -9.49
N VAL A 39 -6.50 -17.84 -8.68
CA VAL A 39 -6.29 -16.47 -9.18
C VAL A 39 -5.11 -16.41 -10.13
N VAL A 40 -3.96 -16.98 -9.76
CA VAL A 40 -2.76 -17.03 -10.61
C VAL A 40 -3.05 -17.75 -11.93
N LYS A 41 -3.67 -18.93 -11.86
CA LYS A 41 -4.04 -19.72 -13.05
C LYS A 41 -4.96 -18.95 -14.01
N HIS A 42 -5.97 -18.27 -13.48
CA HIS A 42 -6.89 -17.48 -14.31
C HIS A 42 -6.21 -16.22 -14.86
N ALA A 43 -5.50 -15.46 -14.03
CA ALA A 43 -4.82 -14.24 -14.43
C ALA A 43 -3.80 -14.47 -15.56
N HIS A 44 -2.95 -15.49 -15.42
CA HIS A 44 -1.92 -15.81 -16.41
C HIS A 44 -2.50 -16.22 -17.78
N ARG A 45 -3.64 -16.90 -17.81
CA ARG A 45 -4.35 -17.22 -19.08
C ARG A 45 -4.84 -15.97 -19.82
N HIS A 46 -4.99 -14.86 -19.12
CA HIS A 46 -5.41 -13.57 -19.67
C HIS A 46 -4.28 -12.54 -19.71
N ASN A 47 -3.01 -12.95 -19.55
CA ASN A 47 -1.84 -12.07 -19.49
C ASN A 47 -1.91 -11.00 -18.39
N VAL A 48 -2.64 -11.27 -17.30
CA VAL A 48 -2.72 -10.42 -16.12
C VAL A 48 -1.66 -10.85 -15.12
N ARG A 49 -0.86 -9.91 -14.62
CA ARG A 49 0.21 -10.18 -13.65
C ARG A 49 -0.32 -10.26 -12.23
N VAL A 50 0.23 -11.13 -11.40
CA VAL A 50 -0.21 -11.30 -10.00
C VAL A 50 0.94 -11.09 -9.02
N ALA A 51 0.77 -10.22 -8.04
CA ALA A 51 1.62 -10.14 -6.85
C ALA A 51 0.84 -10.57 -5.61
N VAL A 52 1.58 -11.01 -4.59
CA VAL A 52 1.05 -11.05 -3.22
C VAL A 52 1.28 -9.69 -2.59
N SER A 53 0.25 -9.14 -1.94
CA SER A 53 0.41 -7.97 -1.08
C SER A 53 0.65 -8.43 0.35
N ILE A 54 1.76 -8.00 0.94
CA ILE A 54 2.19 -8.38 2.27
C ILE A 54 1.96 -7.21 3.21
N GLY A 55 1.17 -7.41 4.26
CA GLY A 55 0.85 -6.38 5.24
C GLY A 55 -0.63 -6.02 5.29
N GLY A 56 -0.94 -4.79 4.91
CA GLY A 56 -2.22 -4.12 5.10
C GLY A 56 -2.37 -3.53 6.51
N TRP A 57 -3.45 -2.78 6.72
CA TRP A 57 -3.78 -2.10 7.98
C TRP A 57 -3.56 -2.95 9.25
N SER A 58 -4.05 -4.20 9.28
CA SER A 58 -3.92 -5.10 10.42
C SER A 58 -2.66 -5.97 10.40
N GLY A 59 -1.93 -6.00 9.27
CA GLY A 59 -0.73 -6.81 9.08
C GLY A 59 0.58 -6.05 9.26
N SER A 60 0.52 -4.75 9.53
CA SER A 60 1.69 -3.86 9.49
C SER A 60 2.61 -3.92 10.72
N GLY A 61 2.14 -4.47 11.84
CA GLY A 61 2.87 -4.49 13.11
C GLY A 61 4.32 -5.00 13.06
N PRO A 62 4.63 -6.11 12.36
CA PRO A 62 5.99 -6.66 12.33
C PRO A 62 7.01 -5.84 11.54
N PHE A 63 6.60 -4.93 10.63
CA PHE A 63 7.53 -4.34 9.65
C PHE A 63 8.63 -3.50 10.29
N SER A 64 8.31 -2.60 11.22
CA SER A 64 9.32 -1.70 11.81
C SER A 64 10.47 -2.48 12.47
N ALA A 65 10.13 -3.46 13.31
CA ALA A 65 11.13 -4.30 13.99
C ALA A 65 11.88 -5.23 13.03
N MET A 66 11.20 -5.77 12.01
CA MET A 66 11.82 -6.65 11.01
C MET A 66 12.77 -5.87 10.09
N ALA A 67 12.38 -4.70 9.62
CA ALA A 67 13.17 -3.89 8.68
C ALA A 67 14.40 -3.27 9.35
N ALA A 68 14.33 -2.91 10.64
CA ALA A 68 15.46 -2.32 11.37
C ALA A 68 16.61 -3.29 11.66
N ASP A 69 16.33 -4.59 11.70
CA ASP A 69 17.32 -5.62 12.01
C ASP A 69 17.80 -6.30 10.73
N PRO A 70 19.08 -6.17 10.33
CA PRO A 70 19.59 -6.74 9.08
C PRO A 70 19.40 -8.26 8.96
N SER A 71 19.44 -9.00 10.07
CA SER A 71 19.26 -10.45 10.04
C SER A 71 17.80 -10.83 9.80
N LYS A 72 16.86 -10.13 10.45
CA LYS A 72 15.42 -10.34 10.25
C LYS A 72 14.98 -9.90 8.86
N ARG A 73 15.50 -8.76 8.39
CA ARG A 73 15.26 -8.25 7.04
C ARG A 73 15.73 -9.23 5.96
N ARG A 74 16.95 -9.75 6.07
CA ARG A 74 17.45 -10.79 5.15
C ARG A 74 16.58 -12.04 5.18
N ARG A 75 16.13 -12.48 6.36
CA ARG A 75 15.21 -13.62 6.51
C ARG A 75 13.89 -13.36 5.79
N PHE A 76 13.24 -12.22 6.03
CA PHE A 76 12.01 -11.82 5.36
C PHE A 76 12.17 -11.77 3.83
N VAL A 77 13.26 -11.18 3.34
CA VAL A 77 13.56 -11.10 1.90
C VAL A 77 13.68 -12.49 1.28
N GLN A 78 14.41 -13.41 1.92
CA GLN A 78 14.55 -14.79 1.45
C GLN A 78 13.20 -15.51 1.42
N GLN A 79 12.42 -15.42 2.50
CA GLN A 79 11.10 -16.05 2.57
C GLN A 79 10.12 -15.46 1.54
N THR A 80 10.20 -14.15 1.28
CA THR A 80 9.39 -13.48 0.27
C THR A 80 9.74 -13.96 -1.14
N ARG A 81 11.03 -14.07 -1.46
CA ARG A 81 11.50 -14.64 -2.73
C ARG A 81 10.98 -16.06 -2.92
N ASP A 82 11.09 -16.89 -1.89
CA ASP A 82 10.65 -18.29 -1.95
C ASP A 82 9.13 -18.39 -2.09
N PHE A 83 8.37 -17.51 -1.42
CA PHE A 83 6.93 -17.42 -1.59
C PHE A 83 6.54 -17.04 -3.02
N VAL A 84 7.19 -16.01 -3.59
CA VAL A 84 6.99 -15.57 -4.99
C VAL A 84 7.25 -16.72 -5.96
N ALA A 85 8.34 -17.46 -5.78
CA ALA A 85 8.66 -18.61 -6.62
C ALA A 85 7.65 -19.75 -6.45
N LYS A 86 7.34 -20.14 -5.21
CA LYS A 86 6.43 -21.24 -4.87
C LYS A 86 5.03 -21.05 -5.45
N HIS A 87 4.52 -19.82 -5.45
CA HIS A 87 3.18 -19.49 -5.90
C HIS A 87 3.12 -18.97 -7.35
N ASN A 88 4.23 -19.06 -8.10
CA ASN A 88 4.36 -18.56 -9.46
C ASN A 88 3.87 -17.11 -9.61
N LEU A 89 4.24 -16.24 -8.68
CA LEU A 89 3.82 -14.83 -8.69
C LEU A 89 4.73 -14.01 -9.59
N ASP A 90 4.19 -12.96 -10.18
CA ASP A 90 4.90 -12.00 -11.04
C ASP A 90 5.55 -10.86 -10.26
N GLY A 91 5.28 -10.76 -8.96
CA GLY A 91 5.85 -9.73 -8.12
C GLY A 91 5.47 -9.85 -6.66
N VAL A 92 5.85 -8.84 -5.90
CA VAL A 92 5.43 -8.62 -4.51
C VAL A 92 5.03 -7.17 -4.34
N ASP A 93 3.98 -6.95 -3.57
CA ASP A 93 3.54 -5.65 -3.12
C ASP A 93 3.75 -5.55 -1.61
N ILE A 94 4.39 -4.48 -1.14
CA ILE A 94 4.56 -4.22 0.30
C ILE A 94 3.55 -3.16 0.74
N ASP A 95 2.63 -3.56 1.61
CA ASP A 95 1.61 -2.68 2.17
C ASP A 95 1.89 -2.48 3.66
N TRP A 96 2.97 -1.76 3.95
CA TRP A 96 3.30 -1.31 5.30
C TRP A 96 2.61 0.02 5.54
N GLU A 97 1.65 0.03 6.45
CA GLU A 97 0.93 1.20 6.92
C GLU A 97 1.37 1.59 8.34
N TYR A 98 2.27 2.57 8.56
CA TYR A 98 3.16 3.22 7.58
C TYR A 98 4.59 3.38 8.14
N PRO A 99 5.65 3.36 7.30
CA PRO A 99 7.00 3.65 7.74
C PRO A 99 7.10 5.06 8.33
N GLY A 100 7.59 5.17 9.58
CA GLY A 100 7.88 6.45 10.22
C GLY A 100 6.67 7.13 10.86
N ARG A 101 5.51 6.48 10.85
CA ARG A 101 4.28 7.02 11.44
C ARG A 101 3.62 6.00 12.35
N GLU A 102 3.23 6.47 13.52
CA GLU A 102 2.36 5.70 14.40
C GLU A 102 0.95 5.61 13.80
N THR A 103 0.45 4.40 13.66
CA THR A 103 -0.91 4.13 13.19
C THR A 103 -1.38 2.79 13.72
N ASN A 104 -2.69 2.63 13.95
CA ASN A 104 -3.30 1.38 14.42
C ASN A 104 -2.61 0.77 15.67
N GLY A 105 -2.08 1.60 16.58
CA GLY A 105 -1.35 1.15 17.76
C GLY A 105 0.06 0.58 17.47
N VAL A 106 0.55 0.68 16.24
CA VAL A 106 1.91 0.30 15.84
C VAL A 106 2.78 1.56 15.85
N ALA A 107 3.76 1.60 16.74
CA ALA A 107 4.69 2.73 16.84
C ALA A 107 5.55 2.86 15.57
N GLY A 108 5.64 4.08 15.04
CA GLY A 108 6.59 4.44 13.98
C GLY A 108 7.96 4.81 14.56
N ARG A 109 9.03 4.51 13.83
CA ARG A 109 10.40 4.92 14.16
C ARG A 109 10.95 5.92 13.15
N LYS A 110 11.80 6.83 13.62
CA LYS A 110 12.42 7.87 12.78
C LYS A 110 13.25 7.31 11.62
N ASP A 111 13.75 6.08 11.75
CA ASP A 111 14.59 5.38 10.78
C ASP A 111 13.81 4.38 9.91
N ASP A 112 12.51 4.19 10.14
CA ASP A 112 11.68 3.21 9.41
C ASP A 112 11.74 3.38 7.90
N SER A 113 11.63 4.61 7.38
CA SER A 113 11.73 4.86 5.94
C SER A 113 13.10 4.50 5.37
N SER A 114 14.16 4.72 6.13
CA SER A 114 15.52 4.33 5.72
C SER A 114 15.71 2.80 5.75
N ASN A 115 15.12 2.14 6.73
CA ASN A 115 15.09 0.68 6.85
C ASN A 115 14.21 0.05 5.77
N PHE A 116 13.11 0.70 5.41
CA PHE A 116 12.25 0.28 4.31
C PHE A 116 12.97 0.38 2.97
N LEU A 117 13.72 1.45 2.73
CA LEU A 117 14.57 1.55 1.54
C LEU A 117 15.62 0.42 1.47
N GLN A 118 16.24 0.06 2.60
CA GLN A 118 17.16 -1.08 2.66
C GLN A 118 16.43 -2.39 2.34
N LEU A 119 15.24 -2.61 2.91
CA LEU A 119 14.40 -3.78 2.62
C LEU A 119 14.08 -3.89 1.14
N LEU A 120 13.66 -2.79 0.51
CA LEU A 120 13.34 -2.75 -0.91
C LEU A 120 14.56 -3.04 -1.80
N ARG A 121 15.73 -2.53 -1.42
CA ARG A 121 17.00 -2.83 -2.13
C ARG A 121 17.37 -4.30 -2.02
N GLU A 122 17.21 -4.91 -0.84
CA GLU A 122 17.47 -6.33 -0.63
C GLU A 122 16.44 -7.23 -1.35
N LEU A 123 15.16 -6.87 -1.35
CA LEU A 123 14.15 -7.54 -2.17
C LEU A 123 14.52 -7.47 -3.65
N ARG A 124 14.93 -6.29 -4.13
CA ARG A 124 15.27 -6.10 -5.54
C ARG A 124 16.48 -6.92 -5.96
N SER A 125 17.49 -7.09 -5.08
CA SER A 125 18.68 -7.89 -5.37
C SER A 125 18.41 -9.40 -5.36
N GLN A 126 17.39 -9.85 -4.62
CA GLN A 126 17.05 -11.27 -4.47
C GLN A 126 15.96 -11.75 -5.43
N LEU A 127 15.08 -10.86 -5.89
CA LEU A 127 14.02 -11.20 -6.85
C LEU A 127 14.54 -11.14 -8.29
N PRO A 128 14.18 -12.11 -9.16
CA PRO A 128 14.49 -12.05 -10.58
C PRO A 128 14.04 -10.73 -11.22
N LYS A 129 14.79 -10.19 -12.17
CA LYS A 129 14.47 -8.92 -12.85
C LYS A 129 13.09 -8.91 -13.53
N SER A 130 12.58 -10.08 -13.91
CA SER A 130 11.23 -10.25 -14.47
C SER A 130 10.11 -10.04 -13.45
N LYS A 131 10.42 -10.08 -12.14
CA LYS A 131 9.45 -9.89 -11.06
C LYS A 131 9.39 -8.43 -10.65
N TYR A 132 8.20 -7.85 -10.53
CA TYR A 132 8.02 -6.47 -10.08
C TYR A 132 7.97 -6.35 -8.56
N ILE A 133 8.28 -5.16 -8.05
CA ILE A 133 8.13 -4.81 -6.64
C ILE A 133 7.29 -3.53 -6.59
N SER A 134 6.17 -3.56 -5.90
CA SER A 134 5.35 -2.38 -5.65
C SER A 134 5.19 -2.12 -4.16
N ALA A 135 4.66 -0.96 -3.83
CA ALA A 135 4.20 -0.67 -2.48
C ALA A 135 2.88 0.10 -2.55
N ALA A 136 1.93 -0.28 -1.71
CA ALA A 136 0.80 0.58 -1.37
C ALA A 136 1.29 1.66 -0.40
N VAL A 137 0.96 2.91 -0.68
CA VAL A 137 1.53 4.07 0.02
C VAL A 137 0.47 5.10 0.36
N ARG A 138 0.73 5.89 1.40
CA ARG A 138 -0.16 6.96 1.83
C ARG A 138 -0.27 8.08 0.77
N VAL A 139 -1.31 8.89 0.92
CA VAL A 139 -1.52 10.19 0.26
C VAL A 139 -0.38 11.22 0.40
N GLU A 140 0.58 10.97 1.27
CA GLU A 140 1.80 11.76 1.40
C GLU A 140 3.02 10.82 1.30
N PRO A 141 4.21 11.34 0.91
CA PRO A 141 5.45 10.58 0.89
C PRO A 141 5.76 9.94 2.25
N PHE A 142 6.65 8.94 2.24
CA PHE A 142 7.14 8.27 3.45
C PHE A 142 7.57 9.29 4.53
N ASP A 143 7.31 8.97 5.80
CA ASP A 143 7.65 9.85 6.92
C ASP A 143 9.12 9.62 7.34
N GLY A 144 9.88 10.70 7.42
CA GLY A 144 11.22 10.73 8.01
C GLY A 144 11.18 11.29 9.45
N PRO A 145 12.34 11.61 10.04
CA PRO A 145 12.42 12.15 11.40
C PRO A 145 11.58 13.42 11.66
N ASN A 146 11.29 14.18 10.60
CA ASN A 146 10.62 15.48 10.64
C ASN A 146 9.29 15.48 9.84
N GLY A 147 8.64 14.32 9.68
CA GLY A 147 7.43 14.17 8.87
C GLY A 147 7.71 13.83 7.40
N PRO A 148 6.78 14.16 6.47
CA PRO A 148 6.86 13.65 5.10
C PRO A 148 8.15 14.06 4.38
N MET A 149 8.85 13.06 3.84
CA MET A 149 10.12 13.26 3.14
C MET A 149 9.96 14.14 1.90
N LYS A 150 10.92 15.04 1.68
CA LYS A 150 10.97 15.95 0.51
C LYS A 150 11.70 15.35 -0.69
N ASP A 151 12.36 14.23 -0.52
CA ASP A 151 13.04 13.50 -1.58
C ASP A 151 12.93 11.99 -1.31
N VAL A 152 12.17 11.30 -2.15
CA VAL A 152 12.01 9.84 -2.15
C VAL A 152 12.51 9.22 -3.46
N SER A 153 13.31 9.96 -4.24
CA SER A 153 13.83 9.48 -5.53
C SER A 153 14.62 8.17 -5.40
N ALA A 154 15.31 7.96 -4.27
CA ALA A 154 16.05 6.74 -3.99
C ALA A 154 15.18 5.46 -3.95
N PHE A 155 13.88 5.60 -3.67
CA PHE A 155 12.92 4.48 -3.65
C PHE A 155 12.51 4.04 -5.06
N ALA A 156 12.66 4.91 -6.07
CA ALA A 156 12.27 4.62 -7.45
C ALA A 156 13.19 3.60 -8.14
N GLY A 157 14.39 3.35 -7.60
CA GLY A 157 15.29 2.30 -8.08
C GLY A 157 14.75 0.89 -7.82
N PRO A 158 14.51 0.51 -6.55
CA PRO A 158 14.00 -0.82 -6.22
C PRO A 158 12.51 -1.02 -6.53
N LEU A 159 11.69 0.04 -6.48
CA LEU A 159 10.26 -0.05 -6.80
C LEU A 159 10.00 0.07 -8.31
N SER A 160 9.18 -0.85 -8.81
CA SER A 160 8.60 -0.77 -10.15
C SER A 160 7.58 0.37 -10.23
N PHE A 161 6.70 0.47 -9.24
CA PHE A 161 5.72 1.54 -9.08
C PHE A 161 5.21 1.61 -7.63
N VAL A 162 4.57 2.72 -7.26
CA VAL A 162 3.81 2.87 -6.01
C VAL A 162 2.32 3.00 -6.31
N GLN A 163 1.50 2.54 -5.38
CA GLN A 163 0.04 2.63 -5.44
C GLN A 163 -0.43 3.57 -4.33
N VAL A 164 -0.72 4.82 -4.69
CA VAL A 164 -1.12 5.85 -3.73
C VAL A 164 -2.56 5.63 -3.31
N MET A 165 -2.78 5.31 -2.05
CA MET A 165 -4.09 5.06 -1.46
C MET A 165 -4.84 6.37 -1.23
N ALA A 166 -5.32 6.98 -2.33
CA ALA A 166 -6.03 8.27 -2.34
C ALA A 166 -7.51 8.16 -1.90
N TYR A 167 -7.73 7.45 -0.81
CA TYR A 167 -9.01 7.17 -0.17
C TYR A 167 -8.81 7.10 1.35
N ASP A 168 -9.89 6.91 2.10
CA ASP A 168 -9.90 7.03 3.56
C ASP A 168 -9.39 8.39 4.06
N VAL A 169 -9.69 9.45 3.30
CA VAL A 169 -9.35 10.82 3.69
C VAL A 169 -10.30 11.31 4.79
N TYR A 170 -11.60 11.03 4.65
CA TYR A 170 -12.60 11.28 5.68
C TYR A 170 -13.24 9.97 6.15
N GLY A 171 -13.56 9.90 7.43
CA GLY A 171 -14.24 8.75 8.03
C GLY A 171 -14.83 9.07 9.39
N ALA A 172 -15.21 8.04 10.14
CA ALA A 172 -15.81 8.20 11.48
C ALA A 172 -14.85 8.81 12.53
N TRP A 173 -13.54 8.86 12.21
CA TRP A 173 -12.51 9.51 13.02
C TRP A 173 -12.40 11.02 12.76
N SER A 174 -12.99 11.52 11.68
CA SER A 174 -12.92 12.94 11.31
C SER A 174 -13.83 13.79 12.21
N SER A 175 -13.40 15.02 12.46
CA SER A 175 -14.16 16.01 13.23
C SER A 175 -15.41 16.50 12.50
N THR A 176 -15.39 16.48 11.17
CA THR A 176 -16.50 16.84 10.28
C THR A 176 -16.72 15.77 9.23
N THR A 177 -17.94 15.66 8.71
CA THR A 177 -18.24 14.75 7.59
C THR A 177 -17.60 15.25 6.31
N GLY A 178 -17.11 14.33 5.49
CA GLY A 178 -16.55 14.65 4.17
C GLY A 178 -16.45 13.43 3.26
N PRO A 179 -15.99 13.62 2.01
CA PRO A 179 -15.86 12.54 1.03
C PRO A 179 -14.75 11.55 1.42
N ASN A 180 -14.98 10.26 1.22
CA ASN A 180 -13.97 9.21 1.40
C ASN A 180 -12.70 9.47 0.57
N ALA A 181 -12.88 9.82 -0.70
CA ALA A 181 -11.81 10.00 -1.69
C ALA A 181 -12.04 11.31 -2.48
N PRO A 182 -11.79 12.49 -1.88
CA PRO A 182 -11.94 13.76 -2.57
C PRO A 182 -10.97 13.85 -3.76
N PHE A 183 -11.46 14.28 -4.92
CA PHE A 183 -10.58 14.54 -6.07
C PHE A 183 -9.68 15.75 -5.80
N ASP A 184 -10.28 16.87 -5.36
CA ASP A 184 -9.60 18.10 -4.93
C ASP A 184 -9.82 18.38 -3.44
N PRO A 185 -8.99 19.21 -2.80
CA PRO A 185 -9.16 19.55 -1.39
C PRO A 185 -10.54 20.13 -1.09
N VAL A 186 -11.16 19.63 -0.01
CA VAL A 186 -12.47 20.11 0.45
C VAL A 186 -12.33 21.54 0.97
N LYS A 187 -13.06 22.49 0.35
CA LYS A 187 -13.06 23.89 0.77
C LYS A 187 -13.79 24.05 2.10
N GLY A 188 -13.19 24.80 3.03
CA GLY A 188 -13.80 25.06 4.34
C GLY A 188 -13.87 23.84 5.26
N GLY A 189 -13.24 22.71 4.90
CA GLY A 189 -13.08 21.56 5.78
C GLY A 189 -12.11 21.85 6.92
N THR A 190 -12.31 21.17 8.05
CA THR A 190 -11.44 21.26 9.24
C THR A 190 -10.29 20.26 9.22
N GLU A 191 -10.35 19.27 8.32
CA GLU A 191 -9.33 18.24 8.15
C GLU A 191 -8.19 18.75 7.24
N PRO A 192 -6.99 18.15 7.31
CA PRO A 192 -5.89 18.46 6.39
C PRO A 192 -6.34 18.41 4.92
N PRO A 193 -5.84 19.32 4.04
CA PRO A 193 -6.27 19.46 2.65
C PRO A 193 -5.73 18.35 1.72
N VAL A 194 -5.93 17.11 2.13
CA VAL A 194 -5.52 15.89 1.44
C VAL A 194 -6.61 15.48 0.45
N SER A 195 -6.20 15.05 -0.73
CA SER A 195 -7.06 14.70 -1.86
C SER A 195 -6.26 13.92 -2.90
N PHE A 196 -6.92 13.41 -3.94
CA PHE A 196 -6.27 12.78 -5.09
C PHE A 196 -5.24 13.72 -5.73
N THR A 197 -5.61 14.98 -6.01
CA THR A 197 -4.71 15.92 -6.70
C THR A 197 -3.57 16.38 -5.80
N THR A 198 -3.78 16.57 -4.50
CA THR A 198 -2.69 16.94 -3.57
C THR A 198 -1.75 15.78 -3.30
N ALA A 199 -2.25 14.54 -3.24
CA ALA A 199 -1.42 13.35 -3.10
C ALA A 199 -0.51 13.12 -4.30
N ALA A 200 -1.06 13.21 -5.53
CA ALA A 200 -0.27 13.12 -6.75
C ALA A 200 0.86 14.17 -6.77
N LYS A 201 0.54 15.44 -6.43
CA LYS A 201 1.53 16.52 -6.34
C LYS A 201 2.57 16.26 -5.25
N ALA A 202 2.17 15.76 -4.08
CA ALA A 202 3.08 15.50 -2.97
C ALA A 202 4.16 14.47 -3.36
N TRP A 203 3.77 13.37 -3.99
CA TRP A 203 4.70 12.34 -4.47
C TRP A 203 5.62 12.83 -5.60
N THR A 204 5.09 13.57 -6.58
CA THR A 204 5.92 14.12 -7.66
C THR A 204 6.88 15.21 -7.15
N ASN A 205 6.44 16.07 -6.23
CA ASN A 205 7.28 17.10 -5.63
C ASN A 205 8.38 16.51 -4.75
N ALA A 206 8.13 15.33 -4.17
CA ALA A 206 9.14 14.52 -3.50
C ALA A 206 10.03 13.73 -4.46
N LYS A 207 10.05 14.08 -5.75
CA LYS A 207 10.91 13.53 -6.81
C LYS A 207 10.69 12.04 -7.12
N PHE A 208 9.52 11.49 -6.79
CA PHE A 208 9.16 10.16 -7.29
C PHE A 208 8.73 10.26 -8.77
N PRO A 209 9.22 9.39 -9.68
CA PRO A 209 8.87 9.45 -11.09
C PRO A 209 7.38 9.29 -11.35
N ARG A 210 6.79 10.23 -12.10
CA ARG A 210 5.34 10.28 -12.35
C ARG A 210 4.80 9.03 -13.04
N ASP A 211 5.56 8.47 -13.98
CA ASP A 211 5.25 7.24 -14.71
C ASP A 211 5.25 5.98 -13.83
N LYS A 212 5.75 6.09 -12.59
CA LYS A 212 5.73 5.03 -11.57
C LYS A 212 4.69 5.24 -10.48
N ILE A 213 3.79 6.23 -10.62
CA ILE A 213 2.73 6.50 -9.65
C ILE A 213 1.41 5.97 -10.20
N VAL A 214 0.82 5.00 -9.51
CA VAL A 214 -0.55 4.52 -9.74
C VAL A 214 -1.45 5.13 -8.67
N MET A 215 -2.48 5.86 -9.07
CA MET A 215 -3.41 6.48 -8.12
C MET A 215 -4.58 5.54 -7.82
N GLY A 216 -4.79 5.25 -6.55
CA GLY A 216 -5.87 4.38 -6.08
C GLY A 216 -7.24 5.06 -6.12
N LEU A 217 -8.27 4.28 -6.42
CA LEU A 217 -9.68 4.68 -6.39
C LEU A 217 -10.44 3.72 -5.48
N ALA A 218 -11.22 4.26 -4.54
CA ALA A 218 -12.04 3.43 -3.65
C ALA A 218 -13.33 2.98 -4.36
N PHE A 219 -13.60 1.68 -4.33
CA PHE A 219 -14.88 1.09 -4.75
C PHE A 219 -15.82 0.89 -3.54
N TYR A 220 -15.68 1.75 -2.54
CA TYR A 220 -16.48 1.77 -1.31
C TYR A 220 -16.60 3.20 -0.77
N GLY A 221 -17.58 3.42 0.10
CA GLY A 221 -17.75 4.66 0.87
C GLY A 221 -17.45 4.45 2.35
N ARG A 222 -17.19 5.54 3.07
CA ARG A 222 -17.14 5.56 4.54
C ARG A 222 -18.46 6.10 5.07
N SER A 223 -19.02 5.43 6.07
CA SER A 223 -20.21 5.88 6.78
C SER A 223 -19.84 6.52 8.11
N ALA A 224 -20.53 7.59 8.48
CA ALA A 224 -20.45 8.21 9.79
C ALA A 224 -21.86 8.58 10.27
N VAL A 225 -22.04 8.66 11.58
CA VAL A 225 -23.27 9.19 12.19
C VAL A 225 -23.06 10.69 12.41
N ALA A 226 -23.88 11.51 11.74
CA ALA A 226 -23.81 12.96 11.93
C ALA A 226 -24.29 13.34 13.35
N ALA A 227 -23.61 14.31 13.97
CA ALA A 227 -23.99 14.82 15.30
C ALA A 227 -25.32 15.60 15.28
N SER A 228 -25.78 16.01 14.10
CA SER A 228 -27.07 16.67 13.90
C SER A 228 -27.66 16.28 12.54
N ALA A 229 -28.98 16.45 12.39
CA ALA A 229 -29.65 16.17 11.13
C ALA A 229 -29.12 17.09 10.02
N LEU A 230 -28.69 16.49 8.91
CA LEU A 230 -28.30 17.24 7.72
C LEU A 230 -29.53 17.96 7.16
N LYS A 231 -29.43 19.28 6.97
CA LYS A 231 -30.48 20.02 6.25
C LYS A 231 -30.36 19.68 4.76
N PRO A 232 -31.47 19.47 4.03
CA PRO A 232 -31.43 19.20 2.58
C PRO A 232 -30.67 20.27 1.80
N SER A 233 -30.74 21.54 2.24
CA SER A 233 -30.04 22.67 1.64
C SER A 233 -28.52 22.67 1.82
N SER A 234 -27.96 21.75 2.63
CA SER A 234 -26.53 21.68 2.93
C SER A 234 -25.88 20.37 2.49
N MET A 235 -26.58 19.48 1.77
CA MET A 235 -26.04 18.18 1.36
C MET A 235 -25.20 18.21 0.06
N TYR A 236 -25.39 19.22 -0.79
CA TYR A 236 -24.72 19.31 -2.11
C TYR A 236 -24.21 20.73 -2.41
N GLY A 237 -23.59 21.38 -1.43
CA GLY A 237 -23.00 22.73 -1.57
C GLY A 237 -21.75 22.75 -2.45
#